data_AF-A0A178LHK5-F1
#
_entry.id   AF-A0A178LHK5-F1
#
_cell.length_a   1.000
_cell.length_b   1.000
_cell.length_c   1.000
_cell.angle_alpha   90.00
_cell.angle_beta   90.00
_cell.angle_gamma   90.00
#
_symmetry.space_group_name_H-M   'P 1'
#
loop_
_entity.id
_entity.type
_entity.pdbx_description
1 polymer ?
#
loop_
_entity_poly.entity_id
_entity_poly.type
_entity_poly.pdbx_seq_one_letter_code
_entity_poly.pdbx_strand_id
1 'polypeptide(L)'
;MRLSPSLLLVLLLTLGGCAVQRPTQPASAGVDLNRSPSWTLQARLHSALYGCELLVLHGNNARLAGEQGRLADFRQRLSSCQTQAAAEEKSATDQLPAGQDWRLRNAQKAYLAIWQGYLAGLTIDHPADLQQKQSYLKARSALLDVATGAAGHPR
;
A
#
# COMPACT_ATOMS: atom_id res chain seq x y z
N MET A 1 39.58 -35.53 35.25
CA MET A 1 39.17 -36.15 33.97
C MET A 1 38.81 -35.05 33.00
N ARG A 2 39.48 -34.99 31.85
CA ARG A 2 39.44 -33.88 30.89
C ARG A 2 38.17 -33.98 30.03
N LEU A 3 37.37 -32.92 30.00
CA LEU A 3 36.23 -32.79 29.09
C LEU A 3 36.77 -32.57 27.66
N SER A 4 36.38 -33.44 26.74
CA SER A 4 36.87 -33.48 25.36
C SER A 4 36.37 -32.27 24.54
N PRO A 5 37.24 -31.59 23.77
CA PRO A 5 36.89 -30.39 23.00
C PRO A 5 35.99 -30.68 21.79
N SER A 6 35.79 -31.96 21.43
CA SER A 6 35.02 -32.37 20.26
C SER A 6 33.50 -32.24 20.39
N LEU A 7 32.97 -32.09 21.61
CA LEU A 7 31.52 -31.91 21.86
C LEU A 7 31.06 -30.45 21.74
N LEU A 8 31.98 -29.48 21.83
CA LEU A 8 31.67 -28.05 21.68
C LEU A 8 31.49 -27.62 20.22
N LEU A 9 32.09 -28.36 19.27
CA LEU A 9 31.99 -28.05 17.84
C LEU A 9 30.65 -28.47 17.21
N VAL A 10 29.94 -29.44 17.79
CA VAL A 10 28.64 -29.89 17.27
C VAL A 10 27.51 -28.94 17.67
N LEU A 11 27.62 -28.27 18.82
CA LEU A 11 26.60 -27.30 19.27
C LEU A 11 26.64 -25.96 18.53
N LEU A 12 27.76 -25.60 17.92
CA LEU A 12 27.91 -24.33 17.18
C LEU A 12 27.42 -24.41 15.73
N LEU A 13 27.15 -25.61 15.21
CA LEU A 13 26.77 -25.82 13.80
C LEU A 13 25.26 -25.93 13.56
N THR A 14 24.43 -25.98 14.61
CA THR A 14 22.95 -26.03 14.47
C THR A 14 22.26 -24.68 14.68
N LEU A 15 23.02 -23.61 14.97
CA LEU A 15 22.51 -22.24 15.16
C LEU A 15 22.64 -21.34 13.91
N GLY A 16 23.25 -21.84 12.84
CA GLY A 16 23.42 -21.09 11.58
C GLY A 16 22.41 -21.53 10.52
N GLY A 17 21.15 -21.11 10.62
CA GLY A 17 20.17 -21.57 9.63
C GLY A 17 18.79 -20.92 9.60
N CYS A 18 18.51 -19.85 10.35
CA CYS A 18 17.36 -19.00 10.07
C CYS A 18 17.89 -17.71 9.44
N ALA A 19 18.29 -17.78 8.18
CA ALA A 19 18.26 -16.59 7.35
C ALA A 19 16.77 -16.21 7.23
N VAL A 20 16.31 -15.37 8.16
CA VAL A 20 15.10 -14.57 7.99
C VAL A 20 15.23 -13.99 6.59
N GLN A 21 14.42 -14.50 5.67
CA GLN A 21 14.17 -13.85 4.40
C GLN A 21 13.63 -12.48 4.79
N ARG A 22 14.52 -11.49 4.89
CA ARG A 22 14.13 -10.08 4.85
C ARG A 22 13.18 -10.01 3.67
N PRO A 23 11.95 -9.49 3.83
CA PRO A 23 11.11 -9.26 2.69
C PRO A 23 11.97 -8.43 1.73
N THR A 24 12.33 -9.05 0.61
CA THR A 24 12.97 -8.37 -0.48
C THR A 24 12.03 -7.22 -0.77
N GLN A 25 12.48 -6.01 -0.44
CA GLN A 25 11.93 -4.78 -1.01
C GLN A 25 11.77 -5.13 -2.49
N PRO A 26 10.53 -5.17 -3.03
CA PRO A 26 10.37 -5.53 -4.42
C PRO A 26 11.28 -4.56 -5.15
N ALA A 27 12.37 -5.09 -5.71
CA ALA A 27 13.20 -4.32 -6.60
C ALA A 27 12.18 -3.77 -7.58
N SER A 28 12.13 -2.45 -7.72
CA SER A 28 11.55 -1.82 -8.88
C SER A 28 12.40 -2.27 -10.06
N ALA A 29 12.28 -3.55 -10.43
CA ALA A 29 12.73 -4.09 -11.68
C ALA A 29 11.96 -3.23 -12.67
N GLY A 30 12.68 -2.27 -13.23
CA GLY A 30 12.21 -1.39 -14.28
C GLY A 30 11.82 -2.27 -15.45
N VAL A 31 10.60 -2.78 -15.41
CA VAL A 31 9.85 -2.96 -16.63
C VAL A 31 9.58 -1.53 -17.05
N ASP A 32 10.45 -1.00 -17.92
CA ASP A 32 10.28 0.27 -18.60
C ASP A 32 9.13 0.13 -19.61
N LEU A 33 7.95 -0.16 -19.06
CA LEU A 33 6.70 0.15 -19.71
C LEU A 33 6.65 1.66 -19.58
N ASN A 34 6.73 2.35 -20.72
CA ASN A 34 6.63 3.80 -20.87
C ASN A 34 5.28 4.31 -20.30
N ARG A 35 5.14 4.21 -18.98
CA ARG A 35 3.92 4.40 -18.20
C ARG A 35 3.93 5.84 -17.73
N SER A 36 2.82 6.52 -17.96
CA SER A 36 2.70 7.91 -17.54
C SER A 36 2.90 8.03 -16.02
N PRO A 37 3.46 9.15 -15.53
CA PRO A 37 3.61 9.40 -14.09
C PRO A 37 2.31 9.22 -13.30
N SER A 38 1.17 9.58 -13.89
CA SER A 38 -0.16 9.36 -13.30
C SER A 38 -0.54 7.89 -13.19
N TRP A 39 -0.13 7.05 -14.16
CA TRP A 39 -0.31 5.60 -14.05
C TRP A 39 0.50 5.05 -12.87
N THR A 40 1.76 5.47 -12.73
CA THR A 40 2.63 5.02 -11.63
C THR A 40 2.11 5.49 -10.28
N LEU A 41 1.68 6.75 -10.17
CA LEU A 41 1.03 7.30 -8.99
C LEU A 41 -0.15 6.41 -8.55
N GLN A 42 -1.14 6.20 -9.43
CA GLN A 42 -2.32 5.43 -9.02
C GLN A 42 -2.01 3.97 -8.68
N ALA A 43 -1.00 3.36 -9.31
CA ALA A 43 -0.62 1.98 -9.04
C ALA A 43 -0.02 1.83 -7.64
N ARG A 44 0.86 2.76 -7.25
CA ARG A 44 1.45 2.81 -5.90
C ARG A 44 0.37 3.02 -4.84
N LEU A 45 -0.50 4.01 -5.04
CA LEU A 45 -1.56 4.33 -4.06
C LEU A 45 -2.64 3.26 -3.98
N HIS A 46 -3.00 2.63 -5.09
CA HIS A 46 -3.94 1.51 -5.08
C HIS A 46 -3.38 0.31 -4.32
N SER A 47 -2.10 -0.02 -4.54
CA SER A 47 -1.44 -1.12 -3.82
C SER A 47 -1.38 -0.86 -2.32
N ALA A 48 -1.01 0.36 -1.91
CA ALA A 48 -0.98 0.76 -0.50
C ALA A 48 -2.36 0.67 0.16
N LEU A 49 -3.39 1.19 -0.51
CA LEU A 49 -4.78 1.12 -0.04
C LEU A 49 -5.29 -0.30 0.09
N TYR A 50 -5.01 -1.16 -0.90
CA TYR A 50 -5.49 -2.54 -0.92
C TYR A 50 -5.01 -3.34 0.30
N GLY A 51 -3.77 -3.11 0.74
CA GLY A 51 -3.27 -3.73 1.98
C GLY A 51 -4.12 -3.37 3.20
N CYS A 52 -4.59 -2.13 3.30
CA CYS A 52 -5.44 -1.69 4.40
C CYS A 52 -6.88 -2.21 4.26
N GLU A 53 -7.41 -2.32 3.05
CA GLU A 53 -8.73 -2.95 2.80
C GLU A 53 -8.75 -4.42 3.26
N LEU A 54 -7.67 -5.17 3.04
CA LEU A 54 -7.56 -6.56 3.52
C LEU A 54 -7.59 -6.63 5.05
N LEU A 55 -6.93 -5.70 5.74
CA LEU A 55 -7.01 -5.63 7.21
C LEU A 55 -8.43 -5.32 7.70
N VAL A 56 -9.13 -4.42 7.01
CA VAL A 56 -10.55 -4.14 7.27
C VAL A 56 -11.39 -5.40 7.12
N LEU A 57 -11.25 -6.12 6.01
CA LEU A 57 -11.97 -7.35 5.75
C LEU A 57 -11.73 -8.40 6.86
N HIS A 58 -10.47 -8.65 7.19
CA HIS A 58 -10.12 -9.63 8.23
C HIS A 58 -10.61 -9.21 9.62
N GLY A 59 -10.47 -7.94 9.99
CA GLY A 59 -10.95 -7.42 11.26
C GLY A 59 -12.48 -7.45 11.37
N ASN A 60 -13.18 -7.14 10.28
CA ASN A 60 -14.63 -7.23 10.23
C ASN A 60 -15.12 -8.68 10.37
N ASN A 61 -14.46 -9.63 9.70
CA ASN A 61 -14.76 -11.05 9.85
C ASN A 61 -14.52 -11.54 11.28
N ALA A 62 -13.40 -11.15 11.91
CA ALA A 62 -13.13 -11.47 13.31
C ALA A 62 -14.21 -10.89 14.25
N ARG A 63 -14.67 -9.66 13.99
CA ARG A 63 -15.76 -9.02 14.74
C ARG A 63 -17.07 -9.81 14.60
N LEU A 64 -17.41 -10.22 13.38
CA LEU A 64 -18.60 -11.04 13.12
C LEU A 64 -18.51 -12.44 13.74
N ALA A 65 -17.30 -13.00 13.84
CA ALA A 65 -17.02 -14.27 14.51
C ALA A 65 -16.98 -14.16 16.05
N GLY A 66 -17.12 -12.97 16.62
CA GLY A 66 -17.10 -12.76 18.08
C GLY A 66 -15.70 -12.80 18.71
N GLU A 67 -14.64 -12.65 17.92
CA GLU A 67 -13.25 -12.75 18.38
C GLU A 67 -12.75 -11.43 19.02
N GLN A 68 -13.42 -10.99 20.09
CA GLN A 68 -13.20 -9.68 20.71
C GLN A 68 -11.73 -9.43 21.12
N GLY A 69 -11.04 -10.48 21.59
CA GLY A 69 -9.63 -10.39 22.00
C GLY A 69 -8.66 -10.02 20.88
N ARG A 70 -9.05 -10.16 19.60
CA ARG A 70 -8.19 -9.84 18.44
C ARG A 70 -8.45 -8.46 17.85
N LEU A 71 -9.56 -7.81 18.21
CA LEU A 71 -9.96 -6.56 17.54
C LEU A 71 -9.00 -5.41 17.81
N ALA A 72 -8.40 -5.35 19.00
CA ALA A 72 -7.40 -4.33 19.34
C ALA A 72 -6.16 -4.41 18.41
N ASP A 73 -5.66 -5.62 18.16
CA ASP A 73 -4.55 -5.85 17.22
C ASP A 73 -4.92 -5.42 15.79
N PHE A 74 -6.12 -5.78 15.32
CA PHE A 74 -6.59 -5.35 14.01
C PHE A 74 -6.67 -3.82 13.88
N ARG A 75 -7.16 -3.11 14.90
CA ARG A 75 -7.20 -1.64 14.89
C ARG A 75 -5.79 -1.04 14.85
N GLN A 76 -4.86 -1.57 15.65
CA GLN A 76 -3.48 -1.11 15.66
C GLN A 76 -2.78 -1.35 14.30
N ARG A 77 -2.98 -2.53 13.71
CA ARG A 77 -2.42 -2.87 12.39
C ARG A 77 -3.03 -2.02 11.29
N LEU A 78 -4.34 -1.76 11.33
CA LEU A 78 -5.01 -0.88 10.37
C LEU A 78 -4.47 0.55 10.48
N SER A 79 -4.36 1.11 11.69
CA SER A 79 -3.79 2.44 11.92
C SER A 79 -2.35 2.54 11.40
N SER A 80 -1.54 1.50 11.64
CA SER A 80 -0.17 1.43 11.11
C SER A 80 -0.15 1.39 9.57
N CYS A 81 -1.07 0.62 8.96
CA CYS A 81 -1.23 0.57 7.51
C CYS A 81 -1.61 1.92 6.92
N GLN A 82 -2.58 2.62 7.52
CA GLN A 82 -3.01 3.95 7.08
C GLN A 82 -1.86 4.97 7.15
N THR A 83 -1.05 4.91 8.21
CA THR A 83 0.15 5.75 8.34
C THR A 83 1.17 5.48 7.22
N GLN A 84 1.44 4.20 6.92
CA GLN A 84 2.35 3.81 5.85
C GLN A 84 1.82 4.20 4.46
N ALA A 85 0.52 4.02 4.22
CA ALA A 85 -0.13 4.42 2.98
C ALA A 85 -0.06 5.94 2.79
N ALA A 86 -0.27 6.74 3.83
CA ALA A 86 -0.12 8.20 3.77
C ALA A 86 1.33 8.62 3.48
N ALA A 87 2.32 7.91 4.05
CA ALA A 87 3.73 8.15 3.72
C ALA A 87 4.06 7.81 2.26
N GLU A 88 3.47 6.73 1.72
CA GLU A 88 3.60 6.34 0.32
C GLU A 88 2.95 7.37 -0.61
N GLU A 89 1.81 7.94 -0.22
CA GLU A 89 1.15 9.03 -0.95
C GLU A 89 2.03 10.28 -1.06
N LYS A 90 2.63 10.68 0.06
CA LYS A 90 3.60 11.78 0.05
C LYS A 90 4.78 11.46 -0.88
N SER A 91 5.39 10.29 -0.71
CA SER A 91 6.53 9.86 -1.54
C SER A 91 6.21 9.82 -3.03
N ALA A 92 5.04 9.30 -3.42
CA ALA A 92 4.64 9.19 -4.82
C ALA A 92 4.27 10.55 -5.42
N THR A 93 3.68 11.44 -4.63
CA THR A 93 3.36 12.81 -5.06
C THR A 93 4.61 13.66 -5.25
N ASP A 94 5.60 13.52 -4.36
CA ASP A 94 6.90 14.22 -4.46
C ASP A 94 7.69 13.84 -5.72
N GLN A 95 7.38 12.69 -6.34
CA GLN A 95 8.02 12.21 -7.57
C GLN A 95 7.30 12.64 -8.85
N LEU A 96 6.17 13.37 -8.74
CA LEU A 96 5.46 13.85 -9.93
C LEU A 96 6.26 14.93 -10.65
N PRO A 97 6.29 14.94 -11.99
CA PRO A 97 7.02 15.95 -12.73
C PRO A 97 6.41 17.34 -12.53
N ALA A 98 7.29 18.34 -12.45
CA ALA A 98 6.90 19.74 -12.54
C ALA A 98 6.41 20.06 -13.98
N GLY A 99 5.58 21.10 -14.13
CA GLY A 99 5.17 21.58 -15.46
C GLY A 99 4.08 20.79 -16.18
N GLN A 100 3.41 19.84 -15.51
CA GLN A 100 2.27 19.09 -16.06
C GLN A 100 1.12 20.01 -16.50
N ASP A 101 0.31 19.61 -17.49
CA ASP A 101 -0.88 20.36 -17.89
C ASP A 101 -1.86 20.58 -16.71
N TRP A 102 -2.58 21.70 -16.71
CA TRP A 102 -3.47 22.08 -15.61
C TRP A 102 -4.60 21.06 -15.39
N ARG A 103 -5.11 20.40 -16.45
CA ARG A 103 -6.14 19.37 -16.34
C ARG A 103 -5.61 18.16 -15.60
N LEU A 104 -4.40 17.73 -15.94
CA LEU A 104 -3.74 16.59 -15.31
C LEU A 104 -3.49 16.86 -13.82
N ARG A 105 -2.98 18.05 -13.49
CA ARG A 105 -2.76 18.45 -12.08
C ARG A 105 -4.07 18.48 -11.29
N ASN A 106 -5.16 18.97 -11.88
CA ASN A 106 -6.46 18.99 -11.21
C ASN A 106 -7.04 17.58 -11.01
N ALA A 107 -6.89 16.71 -12.00
CA ALA A 107 -7.29 15.31 -11.87
C ALA A 107 -6.48 14.58 -10.79
N GLN A 108 -5.16 14.82 -10.72
CA GLN A 108 -4.30 14.29 -9.65
C GLN A 108 -4.75 14.77 -8.27
N LYS A 109 -5.00 16.08 -8.09
CA LYS A 109 -5.50 16.64 -6.82
C LYS A 109 -6.83 16.03 -6.40
N ALA A 110 -7.78 15.90 -7.32
CA ALA A 110 -9.08 15.30 -7.04
C ALA A 110 -8.94 13.82 -6.65
N TYR A 111 -8.11 13.07 -7.38
CA TYR A 111 -7.80 11.68 -7.06
C TYR A 111 -7.19 11.54 -5.66
N LEU A 112 -6.18 12.34 -5.34
CA LEU A 112 -5.50 12.31 -4.04
C LEU A 112 -6.47 12.63 -2.89
N ALA A 113 -7.28 13.68 -3.02
CA ALA A 113 -8.24 14.06 -1.98
C ALA A 113 -9.27 12.94 -1.72
N ILE A 114 -9.81 12.32 -2.77
CA ILE A 114 -10.78 11.23 -2.65
C ILE A 114 -10.10 9.97 -2.09
N TRP A 115 -8.88 9.67 -2.52
CA TRP A 115 -8.11 8.53 -2.01
C TRP A 115 -7.79 8.69 -0.52
N GLN A 116 -7.36 9.89 -0.08
CA GLN A 116 -7.10 10.21 1.33
C GLN A 116 -8.37 10.08 2.17
N GLY A 117 -9.49 10.61 1.67
CA GLY A 117 -10.80 10.47 2.32
C GLY A 117 -11.21 9.01 2.49
N TYR A 118 -11.05 8.20 1.45
CA TYR A 118 -11.37 6.78 1.51
C TYR A 118 -10.45 6.00 2.45
N LEU A 119 -9.14 6.27 2.43
CA LEU A 119 -8.17 5.67 3.35
C LEU A 119 -8.52 5.97 4.81
N ALA A 120 -8.86 7.22 5.12
CA ALA A 120 -9.24 7.65 6.47
C ALA A 120 -10.58 7.03 6.93
N GLY A 121 -11.49 6.74 6.00
CA GLY A 121 -12.77 6.08 6.27
C GLY A 121 -12.67 4.56 6.51
N LEU A 122 -11.51 3.94 6.29
CA LEU A 122 -11.32 2.51 6.55
C LEU A 122 -11.38 2.22 8.05
N THR A 123 -12.28 1.29 8.45
CA THR A 123 -12.40 0.78 9.81
C THR A 123 -12.90 -0.66 9.81
N ILE A 124 -12.59 -1.41 10.88
CA ILE A 124 -13.08 -2.78 11.10
C ILE A 124 -14.50 -2.81 11.71
N ASP A 125 -14.95 -1.69 12.27
CA ASP A 125 -16.13 -1.65 13.13
C ASP A 125 -17.45 -1.76 12.35
N HIS A 126 -17.43 -1.44 11.05
CA HIS A 126 -18.56 -1.59 10.14
C HIS A 126 -18.10 -2.13 8.78
N PRO A 127 -19.00 -2.65 7.93
CA PRO A 127 -18.66 -3.03 6.56
C PRO A 127 -18.10 -1.85 5.76
N ALA A 128 -17.41 -2.16 4.66
CA ALA A 128 -16.82 -1.16 3.78
C ALA A 128 -17.88 -0.21 3.19
N ASP A 129 -17.61 1.08 3.23
CA ASP A 129 -18.43 2.10 2.58
C ASP A 129 -18.27 1.97 1.05
N LEU A 130 -19.29 1.35 0.41
CA LEU A 130 -19.29 1.11 -1.02
C LEU A 130 -19.40 2.39 -1.84
N GLN A 131 -20.03 3.43 -1.30
CA GLN A 131 -20.17 4.72 -1.98
C GLN A 131 -18.83 5.45 -2.03
N GLN A 132 -18.08 5.45 -0.92
CA GLN A 132 -16.71 5.98 -0.92
C GLN A 132 -15.79 5.17 -1.82
N LYS A 133 -15.88 3.83 -1.80
CA LYS A 133 -15.10 2.97 -2.70
C LYS A 133 -15.37 3.29 -4.17
N GLN A 134 -16.64 3.44 -4.56
CA GLN A 134 -17.01 3.83 -5.92
C GLN A 134 -16.48 5.22 -6.28
N SER A 135 -16.57 6.18 -5.36
CA SER A 135 -16.05 7.54 -5.56
C SER A 135 -14.53 7.51 -5.82
N TYR A 136 -13.80 6.72 -5.04
CA TYR A 136 -12.37 6.46 -5.25
C TYR A 136 -12.08 5.84 -6.61
N LEU A 137 -12.79 4.78 -7.01
CA LEU A 137 -12.58 4.12 -8.30
C LEU A 137 -12.90 5.04 -9.48
N LYS A 138 -13.94 5.89 -9.36
CA LYS A 138 -14.28 6.89 -10.37
C LYS A 138 -13.17 7.94 -10.52
N ALA A 139 -12.64 8.45 -9.40
CA ALA A 139 -11.54 9.40 -9.41
C ALA A 139 -10.27 8.81 -10.03
N ARG A 140 -9.99 7.54 -9.73
CA ARG A 140 -8.89 6.77 -10.33
C ARG A 140 -9.05 6.65 -11.85
N SER A 141 -10.24 6.29 -12.34
CA SER A 141 -10.51 6.23 -13.78
C SER A 141 -10.32 7.59 -14.44
N ALA A 142 -10.91 8.64 -13.87
CA ALA A 142 -10.83 10.00 -14.42
C ALA A 142 -9.37 10.50 -14.53
N LEU A 143 -8.52 10.18 -13.54
CA LEU A 143 -7.09 10.48 -13.62
C LEU A 143 -6.42 9.78 -14.82
N LEU A 144 -6.72 8.51 -15.03
CA LEU A 144 -6.14 7.73 -16.13
C LEU A 144 -6.64 8.23 -17.49
N ASP A 145 -7.92 8.58 -17.61
CA ASP A 145 -8.50 9.13 -18.85
C ASP A 145 -7.87 10.47 -19.23
N VAL A 146 -7.62 11.35 -18.26
CA VAL A 146 -6.91 12.62 -18.51
C VAL A 146 -5.44 12.38 -18.86
N ALA A 147 -4.80 11.40 -18.23
CA ALA A 147 -3.40 11.07 -18.50
C ALA A 147 -3.19 10.47 -19.90
N THR A 148 -4.12 9.65 -20.39
CA THR A 148 -4.07 9.11 -21.76
C THR A 148 -4.39 10.17 -22.80
N GLY A 149 -5.38 11.04 -22.55
CA GLY A 149 -5.70 12.17 -23.41
C GLY A 149 -4.57 13.19 -23.54
N ALA A 150 -3.83 13.45 -22.44
CA ALA A 150 -2.68 14.34 -22.44
C ALA A 150 -1.47 13.80 -23.24
N ALA A 151 -1.33 12.48 -23.36
CA ALA A 151 -0.23 11.85 -24.11
C ALA A 151 -0.43 11.87 -25.63
N GLY A 152 -1.67 12.07 -26.11
CA GLY A 152 -2.03 11.99 -27.53
C GLY A 152 -2.04 13.30 -28.31
N HIS A 153 -1.55 14.42 -27.74
CA HIS A 153 -1.50 15.72 -28.44
C HIS A 153 -0.08 16.30 -28.38
N PRO A 154 0.75 16.15 -29.43
CA PRO A 154 1.89 17.04 -29.61
C PRO A 154 1.32 18.44 -29.89
N ARG A 155 1.78 19.44 -29.14
CA ARG A 155 1.58 20.84 -29.50
C ARG A 155 2.49 21.23 -30.65
#